data_AF-A0A231H3S1-F1
#
_entry.id   AF-A0A231H3S1-F1
#
_cell.length_a   1.000
_cell.length_b   1.000
_cell.length_c   1.000
_cell.angle_alpha   90.00
_cell.angle_beta   90.00
_cell.angle_gamma   90.00
#
_symmetry.space_group_name_H-M   'P 1'
#
loop_
_entity.id
_entity.type
_entity.pdbx_description
1 polymer ?
#
loop_
_entity_poly.entity_id
_entity_poly.type
_entity_poly.pdbx_seq_one_letter_code
_entity_poly.pdbx_strand_id
1 'polypeptide(L)'
;MSENPPSTPRRDDSGAAPVGRDAVVAAVTEAAADLFAERGPAATSIRDIAERAGVNHGLVFRHLGAKDRLVGAVLSYLGEQSGAAAAAGQLTATDPRLRRHLTVLARCILDGYPVGELQEQFPVMTMLIEHLRPQMDSDRAAGLAVAHLAAFTMGWQLLEPFLRSAAGLRELTDAELRASIEAQAGRILRPDPASP
;
A
#
# COMPACT_ATOMS: atom_id res chain seq x y z
N MET A 1 7.65 -63.68 0.25
CA MET A 1 6.65 -62.61 0.42
C MET A 1 7.31 -61.52 1.24
N SER A 2 7.91 -60.52 0.58
CA SER A 2 8.58 -59.38 1.25
C SER A 2 7.72 -58.16 0.95
N GLU A 3 6.93 -57.73 1.93
CA GLU A 3 6.19 -56.47 1.85
C GLU A 3 7.14 -55.32 2.21
N ASN A 4 7.28 -54.40 1.26
CA ASN A 4 7.99 -53.14 1.46
C ASN A 4 7.02 -52.17 2.17
N PRO A 5 7.43 -51.47 3.24
CA PRO A 5 6.54 -50.52 3.92
C PRO A 5 6.22 -49.32 3.01
N PRO A 6 5.05 -48.68 3.18
CA PRO A 6 4.61 -47.61 2.31
C PRO A 6 5.48 -46.36 2.50
N SER A 7 6.06 -45.88 1.40
CA SER A 7 6.71 -44.58 1.33
C SER A 7 5.72 -43.48 1.69
N THR A 8 5.97 -42.77 2.80
CA THR A 8 5.27 -41.53 3.13
C THR A 8 5.41 -40.53 1.97
N PRO A 9 4.33 -39.90 1.49
CA PRO A 9 4.43 -38.85 0.50
C PRO A 9 5.13 -37.64 1.13
N ARG A 10 6.30 -37.31 0.59
CA ARG A 10 7.05 -36.09 0.91
C ARG A 10 6.17 -34.90 0.56
N ARG A 11 5.89 -34.03 1.54
CA ARG A 11 5.25 -32.73 1.28
C ARG A 11 6.26 -31.83 0.58
N ASP A 12 6.07 -31.59 -0.71
CA ASP A 12 6.80 -30.58 -1.48
C ASP A 12 5.83 -29.76 -2.34
N ASP A 13 5.17 -28.75 -1.76
CA ASP A 13 4.39 -27.78 -2.54
C ASP A 13 4.30 -26.39 -1.87
N SER A 14 5.42 -25.88 -1.37
CA SER A 14 5.54 -24.46 -0.93
C SER A 14 6.99 -23.97 -0.90
N GLY A 15 7.67 -23.91 -2.06
CA GLY A 15 9.04 -23.39 -2.07
C GLY A 15 9.82 -23.44 -3.38
N ALA A 16 9.16 -23.53 -4.54
CA ALA A 16 9.89 -23.39 -5.80
C ALA A 16 10.35 -21.93 -5.96
N ALA A 17 11.67 -21.72 -6.01
CA ALA A 17 12.23 -20.39 -6.29
C ALA A 17 11.61 -19.83 -7.58
N PRO A 18 11.26 -18.53 -7.64
CA PRO A 18 10.62 -17.96 -8.82
C PRO A 18 11.52 -18.12 -10.05
N VAL A 19 10.98 -18.76 -11.09
CA VAL A 19 11.72 -19.06 -12.34
C VAL A 19 11.25 -18.12 -13.45
N GLY A 20 12.19 -17.42 -14.06
CA GLY A 20 11.91 -16.47 -15.14
C GLY A 20 11.87 -15.01 -14.69
N ARG A 21 12.07 -14.08 -15.62
CA ARG A 21 12.23 -12.65 -15.35
C ARG A 21 11.03 -12.07 -14.58
N ASP A 22 9.82 -12.36 -15.06
CA ASP A 22 8.60 -11.74 -14.52
C ASP A 22 8.28 -12.27 -13.11
N ALA A 23 8.46 -13.58 -12.88
CA ALA A 23 8.29 -14.18 -11.57
C ALA A 23 9.29 -13.63 -10.55
N VAL A 24 10.55 -13.42 -10.95
CA VAL A 24 11.57 -12.79 -10.09
C VAL A 24 11.21 -11.34 -9.79
N VAL A 25 10.79 -10.55 -10.78
CA VAL A 25 10.38 -9.16 -10.58
C VAL A 25 9.20 -9.08 -9.63
N ALA A 26 8.17 -9.92 -9.81
CA ALA A 26 7.00 -9.95 -8.93
C ALA A 26 7.37 -10.32 -7.49
N ALA A 27 8.15 -11.40 -7.30
CA ALA A 27 8.57 -11.84 -5.96
C ALA A 27 9.41 -10.77 -5.25
N VAL A 28 10.33 -10.12 -5.96
CA VAL A 28 11.17 -9.07 -5.40
C VAL A 28 10.39 -7.81 -5.06
N THR A 29 9.45 -7.42 -5.93
CA THR A 29 8.60 -6.23 -5.70
C THR A 29 7.69 -6.44 -4.49
N GLU A 30 7.08 -7.63 -4.37
CA GLU A 30 6.24 -7.97 -3.22
C GLU A 30 7.05 -8.03 -1.92
N ALA A 31 8.22 -8.68 -1.93
CA ALA A 31 9.12 -8.72 -0.78
C ALA A 31 9.61 -7.32 -0.36
N ALA A 32 9.91 -6.45 -1.33
CA ALA A 32 10.30 -5.08 -1.07
C ALA A 32 9.14 -4.25 -0.49
N ALA A 33 7.92 -4.42 -1.02
CA ALA A 33 6.72 -3.77 -0.52
C ALA A 33 6.45 -4.13 0.95
N ASP A 34 6.59 -5.41 1.33
CA ASP A 34 6.49 -5.85 2.72
C ASP A 34 7.56 -5.21 3.60
N LEU A 35 8.82 -5.30 3.20
CA LEU A 35 9.92 -4.75 3.98
C LEU A 35 9.81 -3.22 4.16
N PHE A 36 9.36 -2.50 3.14
CA PHE A 36 9.13 -1.06 3.25
C PHE A 36 7.93 -0.75 4.16
N ALA A 37 6.87 -1.58 4.12
CA ALA A 37 5.72 -1.48 5.02
C ALA A 37 6.04 -1.93 6.46
N GLU A 38 7.10 -2.70 6.70
CA GLU A 38 7.57 -3.11 8.03
C GLU A 38 8.50 -2.08 8.67
N ARG A 39 9.53 -1.63 7.95
CA ARG A 39 10.60 -0.75 8.49
C ARG A 39 11.09 0.39 7.60
N GLY A 40 10.51 0.57 6.42
CA GLY A 40 10.88 1.65 5.48
C GLY A 40 12.04 1.31 4.54
N PRO A 41 12.20 2.06 3.43
CA PRO A 41 13.23 1.82 2.45
C PRO A 41 14.66 2.08 2.95
N ALA A 42 14.90 3.08 3.80
CA ALA A 42 16.24 3.40 4.32
C ALA A 42 16.81 2.27 5.21
N ALA A 43 15.95 1.60 5.99
CA ALA A 43 16.33 0.48 6.86
C ALA A 43 16.33 -0.89 6.14
N THR A 44 16.14 -0.93 4.82
CA THR A 44 16.02 -2.18 4.05
C THR A 44 17.11 -2.26 2.99
N SER A 45 17.95 -3.29 3.05
CA SER A 45 18.98 -3.53 2.02
C SER A 45 18.44 -4.34 0.83
N ILE A 46 19.11 -4.26 -0.32
CA ILE A 46 18.80 -5.13 -1.48
C ILE A 46 19.03 -6.62 -1.12
N ARG A 47 19.95 -6.91 -0.22
CA ARG A 47 20.20 -8.26 0.29
C ARG A 47 19.00 -8.77 1.09
N ASP A 48 18.43 -7.96 1.97
CA ASP A 48 17.27 -8.35 2.77
C ASP A 48 16.07 -8.67 1.88
N ILE A 49 15.91 -7.89 0.80
CA ILE A 49 14.86 -8.11 -0.19
C ILE A 49 15.09 -9.42 -0.96
N ALA A 50 16.32 -9.67 -1.41
CA ALA A 50 16.66 -10.89 -2.13
C ALA A 50 16.42 -12.14 -1.28
N GLU A 51 16.81 -12.08 -0.01
CA GLU A 51 16.58 -13.13 0.98
C GLU A 51 15.09 -13.37 1.20
N ARG A 52 14.30 -12.31 1.43
CA ARG A 52 12.84 -12.39 1.58
C ARG A 52 12.14 -12.95 0.34
N ALA A 53 12.61 -12.58 -0.85
CA ALA A 53 12.05 -13.03 -2.13
C ALA A 53 12.51 -14.44 -2.55
N GLY A 54 13.47 -15.05 -1.84
CA GLY A 54 14.04 -16.35 -2.21
C GLY A 54 14.82 -16.32 -3.53
N VAL A 55 15.44 -15.19 -3.87
CA VAL A 55 16.20 -15.01 -5.11
C VAL A 55 17.66 -14.66 -4.86
N ASN A 56 18.51 -14.88 -5.86
CA ASN A 56 19.90 -14.43 -5.80
C ASN A 56 19.97 -12.90 -5.85
N HIS A 57 20.77 -12.29 -4.96
CA HIS A 57 21.01 -10.84 -4.92
C HIS A 57 21.39 -10.22 -6.28
N GLY A 58 22.19 -10.92 -7.08
CA GLY A 58 22.58 -10.46 -8.41
C GLY A 58 21.40 -10.34 -9.39
N LEU A 59 20.34 -11.13 -9.21
CA LEU A 59 19.11 -11.04 -10.02
C LEU A 59 18.30 -9.79 -9.67
N VAL A 60 18.26 -9.39 -8.39
CA VAL A 60 17.57 -8.17 -7.98
C VAL A 60 18.19 -6.95 -8.66
N PHE A 61 19.51 -6.82 -8.57
CA PHE A 61 20.22 -5.71 -9.21
C PHE A 61 20.08 -5.74 -10.74
N ARG A 62 20.15 -6.93 -11.35
CA ARG A 62 20.00 -7.08 -12.81
C ARG A 62 18.62 -6.66 -13.32
N HIS A 63 17.55 -6.96 -12.58
CA HIS A 63 16.18 -6.74 -13.05
C HIS A 63 15.59 -5.41 -12.62
N LEU A 64 15.93 -4.93 -11.42
CA LEU A 64 15.30 -3.75 -10.80
C LEU A 64 16.29 -2.60 -10.59
N GLY A 65 17.60 -2.86 -10.68
CA GLY A 65 18.63 -1.84 -10.63
C GLY A 65 18.89 -1.30 -9.23
N ALA A 66 19.13 0.01 -9.15
CA ALA A 66 19.41 0.71 -7.90
C ALA A 66 18.17 0.83 -7.00
N LYS A 67 18.41 1.13 -5.72
CA LYS A 67 17.39 1.25 -4.67
C LYS A 67 16.25 2.19 -5.06
N ASP A 68 16.55 3.36 -5.64
CA ASP A 68 15.53 4.36 -5.99
C ASP A 68 14.57 3.86 -7.07
N ARG A 69 15.09 3.14 -8.07
CA ARG A 69 14.25 2.50 -9.10
C ARG A 69 13.36 1.42 -8.49
N LEU A 70 13.89 0.66 -7.53
CA LEU A 70 13.08 -0.32 -6.80
C LEU A 70 11.98 0.36 -5.97
N VAL A 71 12.28 1.50 -5.32
CA VAL A 71 11.27 2.28 -4.60
C VAL A 71 10.17 2.74 -5.53
N GLY A 72 10.51 3.33 -6.69
CA GLY A 72 9.52 3.69 -7.71
C GLY A 72 8.68 2.50 -8.18
N ALA A 73 9.31 1.36 -8.48
CA ALA A 73 8.60 0.14 -8.88
C ALA A 73 7.62 -0.37 -7.82
N VAL A 74 8.00 -0.33 -6.54
CA VAL A 74 7.14 -0.72 -5.42
C VAL A 74 5.95 0.24 -5.26
N LEU A 75 6.19 1.55 -5.37
CA LEU A 75 5.11 2.55 -5.29
C LEU A 75 4.11 2.39 -6.43
N SER A 76 4.58 2.20 -7.67
CA SER A 76 3.71 1.92 -8.81
C SER A 76 2.91 0.63 -8.60
N TYR A 77 3.57 -0.45 -8.17
CA TYR A 77 2.91 -1.74 -7.90
C TYR A 77 1.80 -1.65 -6.84
N LEU A 78 2.05 -0.94 -5.73
CA LEU A 78 1.04 -0.73 -4.69
C LEU A 78 -0.08 0.23 -5.14
N GLY A 79 0.28 1.22 -5.95
CA GLY A 79 -0.65 2.15 -6.60
C GLY A 79 -1.61 1.47 -7.54
N GLU A 80 -1.12 0.56 -8.38
CA GLU A 80 -1.93 -0.25 -9.31
C GLU A 80 -2.89 -1.17 -8.54
N GLN A 81 -2.43 -1.88 -7.52
CA GLN A 81 -3.30 -2.75 -6.70
C GLN A 81 -4.42 -1.97 -6.01
N SER A 82 -4.07 -0.83 -5.41
CA SER A 82 -5.06 0.03 -4.74
C SER A 82 -6.01 0.65 -5.76
N GLY A 83 -5.49 1.09 -6.92
CA GLY A 83 -6.25 1.66 -8.03
C GLY A 83 -7.24 0.67 -8.64
N ALA A 84 -6.83 -0.58 -8.84
CA ALA A 84 -7.70 -1.66 -9.32
C ALA A 84 -8.83 -1.96 -8.33
N ALA A 85 -8.54 -2.01 -7.03
CA ALA A 85 -9.58 -2.15 -6.00
C ALA A 85 -10.54 -0.94 -5.99
N ALA A 86 -10.02 0.27 -6.22
CA ALA A 86 -10.81 1.48 -6.34
C ALA A 86 -11.76 1.43 -7.55
N ALA A 87 -11.25 1.06 -8.72
CA ALA A 87 -12.03 0.92 -9.96
C ALA A 87 -13.13 -0.16 -9.84
N ALA A 88 -12.88 -1.20 -9.03
CA ALA A 88 -13.87 -2.23 -8.71
C ALA A 88 -14.90 -1.80 -7.65
N GLY A 89 -14.81 -0.59 -7.10
CA GLY A 89 -15.69 -0.10 -6.02
C GLY A 89 -15.46 -0.82 -4.68
N GLN A 90 -14.29 -1.43 -4.49
CA GLN A 90 -13.94 -2.23 -3.30
C GLN A 90 -13.06 -1.47 -2.31
N LEU A 91 -12.52 -0.32 -2.70
CA LEU A 91 -11.60 0.44 -1.87
C LEU A 91 -12.36 1.26 -0.82
N THR A 92 -12.08 1.01 0.45
CA THR A 92 -12.55 1.83 1.59
C THR A 92 -11.38 2.49 2.29
N ALA A 93 -11.66 3.49 3.14
CA ALA A 93 -10.63 4.19 3.93
C ALA A 93 -9.80 3.26 4.83
N THR A 94 -10.35 2.08 5.16
CA THR A 94 -9.68 1.08 5.99
C THR A 94 -9.28 -0.19 5.24
N ASP A 95 -9.32 -0.18 3.90
CA ASP A 95 -8.86 -1.32 3.09
C ASP A 95 -7.36 -1.58 3.37
N PRO A 96 -6.96 -2.83 3.67
CA PRO A 96 -5.57 -3.18 3.93
C PRO A 96 -4.59 -2.84 2.80
N ARG A 97 -5.04 -2.88 1.53
CA ARG A 97 -4.23 -2.53 0.35
C ARG A 97 -3.92 -1.04 0.34
N LEU A 98 -4.95 -0.22 0.59
CA LEU A 98 -4.78 1.23 0.74
C LEU A 98 -3.83 1.53 1.90
N ARG A 99 -4.03 0.88 3.04
CA ARG A 99 -3.18 1.04 4.23
C ARG A 99 -1.72 0.69 3.93
N ARG A 100 -1.44 -0.42 3.26
CA ARG A 100 -0.08 -0.83 2.89
C ARG A 100 0.56 0.20 1.96
N HIS A 101 -0.15 0.61 0.91
CA HIS A 101 0.34 1.63 -0.03
C HIS A 101 0.67 2.95 0.69
N LEU A 102 -0.27 3.49 1.48
CA LEU A 102 -0.07 4.74 2.20
C LEU A 102 1.05 4.66 3.25
N THR A 103 1.20 3.52 3.93
CA THR A 103 2.31 3.29 4.88
C THR A 103 3.68 3.34 4.19
N VAL A 104 3.82 2.68 3.03
CA VAL A 104 5.05 2.71 2.25
C VAL A 104 5.31 4.13 1.73
N LEU A 105 4.30 4.79 1.19
CA LEU A 105 4.39 6.17 0.70
C LEU A 105 4.86 7.13 1.78
N ALA A 106 4.26 7.08 2.98
CA ALA A 106 4.65 7.92 4.10
C ALA A 106 6.10 7.70 4.53
N ARG A 107 6.55 6.44 4.59
CA ARG A 107 7.93 6.12 4.95
C ARG A 107 8.94 6.53 3.90
N CYS A 108 8.61 6.38 2.61
CA CYS A 108 9.44 6.93 1.54
C CYS A 108 9.62 8.45 1.71
N ILE A 109 8.53 9.18 1.99
CA ILE A 109 8.60 10.63 2.24
C ILE A 109 9.47 10.95 3.46
N LEU A 110 9.26 10.25 4.58
CA LEU A 110 10.03 10.46 5.82
C LEU A 110 11.52 10.11 5.67
N ASP A 111 11.84 9.12 4.84
CA ASP A 111 13.20 8.72 4.49
C ASP A 111 13.84 9.67 3.45
N GLY A 112 13.11 10.69 2.98
CA GLY A 112 13.62 11.72 2.07
C GLY A 112 13.57 11.35 0.59
N TYR A 113 12.85 10.29 0.20
CA TYR A 113 12.68 9.94 -1.20
C TYR A 113 11.75 10.96 -1.90
N PRO A 114 12.08 11.39 -3.13
CA PRO A 114 11.24 12.31 -3.90
C PRO A 114 10.05 11.55 -4.50
N VAL A 115 9.08 11.17 -3.67
CA VAL A 115 7.93 10.35 -4.10
C VAL A 115 7.16 10.96 -5.27
N GLY A 116 7.05 12.30 -5.32
CA GLY A 116 6.41 12.99 -6.44
C GLY A 116 7.14 12.85 -7.79
N GLU A 117 8.43 12.51 -7.77
CA GLU A 117 9.23 12.23 -8.97
C GLU A 117 9.29 10.73 -9.26
N LEU A 118 9.30 9.89 -8.22
CA LEU A 118 9.40 8.44 -8.34
C LEU A 118 8.07 7.75 -8.69
N GLN A 119 6.95 8.36 -8.31
CA GLN A 119 5.61 7.88 -8.61
C GLN A 119 4.98 8.78 -9.69
N GLU A 120 5.11 8.35 -10.94
CA GLU A 120 4.60 9.10 -12.10
C GLU A 120 3.06 9.12 -12.17
N GLN A 121 2.38 8.18 -11.48
CA GLN A 121 0.93 8.04 -11.51
C GLN A 121 0.35 7.81 -10.12
N PHE A 122 -0.75 8.51 -9.84
CA PHE A 122 -1.55 8.33 -8.62
C PHE A 122 -2.96 7.82 -8.95
N PRO A 123 -3.13 6.55 -9.40
CA PRO A 123 -4.40 6.03 -9.92
C PRO A 123 -5.58 6.21 -8.98
N VAL A 124 -5.37 6.02 -7.67
CA VAL A 124 -6.41 6.20 -6.64
C VAL A 124 -6.89 7.64 -6.57
N MET A 125 -5.96 8.60 -6.56
CA MET A 125 -6.29 10.03 -6.51
C MET A 125 -7.02 10.45 -7.79
N THR A 126 -6.51 10.03 -8.96
CA THR A 126 -7.14 10.30 -10.25
C THR A 126 -8.57 9.77 -10.30
N MET A 127 -8.78 8.51 -9.92
CA MET A 127 -10.11 7.90 -9.87
C MET A 127 -11.05 8.67 -8.93
N LEU A 128 -10.60 8.99 -7.71
CA LEU A 128 -11.43 9.74 -6.75
C LEU A 128 -11.78 11.14 -7.26
N ILE A 129 -10.82 11.85 -7.88
CA ILE A 129 -11.05 13.17 -8.48
C ILE A 129 -12.07 13.04 -9.61
N GLU A 130 -11.92 12.07 -10.50
CA GLU A 130 -12.86 11.83 -11.60
C GLU A 130 -14.27 11.47 -11.10
N HIS A 131 -14.36 10.68 -10.03
CA HIS A 131 -15.63 10.31 -9.41
C HIS A 131 -16.34 11.49 -8.74
N LEU A 132 -15.57 12.39 -8.11
CA LEU A 132 -16.11 13.55 -7.41
C LEU A 132 -16.36 14.75 -8.34
N ARG A 133 -15.66 14.83 -9.47
CA ARG A 133 -15.79 15.94 -10.43
C ARG A 133 -17.24 16.31 -10.76
N PRO A 134 -18.17 15.37 -11.02
CA PRO A 134 -19.58 15.71 -11.33
C PRO A 134 -20.38 16.24 -10.12
N GLN A 135 -19.88 16.03 -8.90
CA GLN A 135 -20.56 16.35 -7.64
C GLN A 135 -20.02 17.64 -6.99
N MET A 136 -18.98 18.24 -7.57
CA MET A 136 -18.24 19.37 -7.01
C MET A 136 -18.36 20.60 -7.91
N ASP A 137 -18.30 21.78 -7.31
CA ASP A 137 -18.45 23.05 -8.05
C ASP A 137 -17.28 23.34 -9.02
N SER A 138 -16.12 22.72 -8.81
CA SER A 138 -14.95 22.88 -9.68
C SER A 138 -13.96 21.71 -9.56
N ASP A 139 -13.09 21.54 -10.57
CA ASP A 139 -11.96 20.59 -10.52
C ASP A 139 -11.05 20.85 -9.32
N ARG A 140 -10.85 22.12 -8.95
CA ARG A 140 -10.05 22.49 -7.77
C ARG A 140 -10.71 22.03 -6.48
N ALA A 141 -12.02 22.14 -6.36
CA ALA A 141 -12.76 21.66 -5.19
C ALA A 141 -12.68 20.13 -5.07
N ALA A 142 -12.85 19.40 -6.18
CA ALA A 142 -12.65 17.95 -6.20
C ALA A 142 -11.22 17.56 -5.77
N GLY A 143 -10.20 18.23 -6.32
CA GLY A 143 -8.81 18.00 -5.94
C GLY A 143 -8.54 18.25 -4.45
N LEU A 144 -9.06 19.35 -3.89
CA LEU A 144 -8.93 19.66 -2.46
C LEU A 144 -9.62 18.63 -1.57
N ALA A 145 -10.84 18.22 -1.92
CA ALA A 145 -11.58 17.19 -1.16
C ALA A 145 -10.81 15.87 -1.10
N VAL A 146 -10.25 15.43 -2.23
CA VAL A 146 -9.41 14.22 -2.29
C VAL A 146 -8.12 14.37 -1.49
N ALA A 147 -7.46 15.53 -1.57
CA ALA A 147 -6.27 15.80 -0.77
C ALA A 147 -6.55 15.78 0.73
N HIS A 148 -7.66 16.39 1.18
CA HIS A 148 -8.11 16.35 2.57
C HIS A 148 -8.44 14.93 3.02
N LEU A 149 -9.14 14.16 2.19
CA LEU A 149 -9.45 12.76 2.49
C LEU A 149 -8.16 11.94 2.66
N ALA A 150 -7.22 12.11 1.74
CA ALA A 150 -5.94 11.41 1.79
C ALA A 150 -5.14 11.77 3.05
N ALA A 151 -5.05 13.07 3.39
CA ALA A 151 -4.38 13.53 4.60
C ALA A 151 -5.05 13.00 5.88
N PHE A 152 -6.39 13.02 5.94
CA PHE A 152 -7.16 12.48 7.07
C PHE A 152 -6.94 10.97 7.25
N THR A 153 -7.02 10.22 6.15
CA THR A 153 -6.84 8.77 6.13
C THR A 153 -5.42 8.40 6.55
N MET A 154 -4.42 9.10 6.00
CA MET A 154 -3.02 8.93 6.36
C MET A 154 -2.76 9.25 7.83
N GLY A 155 -3.33 10.34 8.34
CA GLY A 155 -3.20 10.75 9.74
C GLY A 155 -3.68 9.67 10.70
N TRP A 156 -4.87 9.10 10.46
CA TRP A 156 -5.35 7.97 11.24
C TRP A 156 -4.46 6.75 11.10
N GLN A 157 -4.10 6.34 9.89
CA GLN A 157 -3.31 5.12 9.69
C GLN A 157 -1.93 5.16 10.36
N LEU A 158 -1.25 6.31 10.33
CA LEU A 158 0.10 6.45 10.90
C LEU A 158 0.09 6.71 12.40
N LEU A 159 -0.94 7.39 12.91
CA LEU A 159 -0.96 7.90 14.27
C LEU A 159 -2.02 7.21 15.15
N GLU A 160 -2.78 6.23 14.66
CA GLU A 160 -3.90 5.61 15.39
C GLU A 160 -3.54 5.19 16.82
N PRO A 161 -2.46 4.44 17.11
CA PRO A 161 -2.16 4.03 18.48
C PRO A 161 -1.92 5.23 19.42
N PHE A 162 -1.24 6.25 18.89
CA PHE A 162 -1.00 7.50 19.61
C PHE A 162 -2.31 8.27 19.82
N LEU A 163 -3.10 8.49 18.77
CA LEU A 163 -4.36 9.23 18.81
C LEU A 163 -5.37 8.56 19.74
N ARG A 164 -5.49 7.22 19.70
CA ARG A 164 -6.35 6.46 20.61
C ARG A 164 -5.94 6.67 22.06
N SER A 165 -4.65 6.63 22.35
CA SER A 165 -4.14 6.85 23.70
C SER A 165 -4.32 8.30 24.17
N ALA A 166 -3.95 9.26 23.33
CA ALA A 166 -3.96 10.69 23.63
C ALA A 166 -5.37 11.27 23.76
N ALA A 167 -6.32 10.79 22.96
CA ALA A 167 -7.72 11.22 22.98
C ALA A 167 -8.59 10.41 23.97
N GLY A 168 -8.02 9.46 24.72
CA GLY A 168 -8.77 8.66 25.70
C GLY A 168 -9.72 7.63 25.08
N LEU A 169 -9.47 7.18 23.85
CA LEU A 169 -10.33 6.27 23.08
C LEU A 169 -9.93 4.78 23.24
N ARG A 170 -9.26 4.42 24.34
CA ARG A 170 -8.70 3.05 24.52
C ARG A 170 -9.76 1.97 24.66
N GLU A 171 -10.95 2.34 25.13
CA GLU A 171 -12.09 1.42 25.29
C GLU A 171 -12.89 1.24 23.99
N LEU A 172 -12.64 2.09 22.99
CA LEU A 172 -13.35 2.05 21.71
C LEU A 172 -12.89 0.84 20.89
N THR A 173 -13.83 0.00 20.48
CA THR A 173 -13.51 -1.17 19.64
C THR A 173 -13.00 -0.75 18.27
N ASP A 174 -12.25 -1.65 17.60
CA ASP A 174 -11.80 -1.43 16.22
C ASP A 174 -12.96 -1.24 15.25
N ALA A 175 -14.12 -1.85 15.52
CA ALA A 175 -15.31 -1.70 14.70
C ALA A 175 -15.93 -0.31 14.81
N GLU A 176 -16.06 0.20 16.04
CA GLU A 176 -16.57 1.55 16.28
C GLU A 176 -15.64 2.62 15.73
N LEU A 177 -14.33 2.46 15.92
CA LEU A 177 -13.34 3.38 15.35
C LEU A 177 -13.45 3.41 13.81
N ARG A 178 -13.48 2.24 13.17
CA ARG A 178 -13.59 2.13 11.71
C ARG A 178 -14.84 2.82 11.19
N ALA A 179 -16.00 2.53 11.79
CA ALA A 179 -17.27 3.15 11.41
C ALA A 179 -17.23 4.68 11.57
N SER A 180 -16.57 5.19 12.63
CA SER A 180 -16.39 6.62 12.85
C SER A 180 -15.51 7.26 11.77
N ILE A 181 -14.37 6.65 11.43
CA ILE A 181 -13.44 7.12 10.40
C ILE A 181 -14.15 7.14 9.04
N GLU A 182 -14.86 6.07 8.67
CA GLU A 182 -15.62 5.99 7.42
C GLU A 182 -16.72 7.06 7.35
N ALA A 183 -17.43 7.30 8.45
CA ALA A 183 -18.44 8.35 8.50
C ALA A 183 -17.83 9.76 8.33
N GLN A 184 -16.66 10.05 8.93
CA GLN A 184 -15.98 11.34 8.72
C GLN A 184 -15.41 11.46 7.31
N ALA A 185 -14.79 10.41 6.77
CA ALA A 185 -14.31 10.37 5.39
C ALA A 185 -15.44 10.70 4.40
N GLY A 186 -16.64 10.13 4.61
CA GLY A 186 -17.81 10.44 3.79
C GLY A 186 -18.30 11.89 3.89
N ARG A 187 -18.03 12.61 4.99
CA ARG A 187 -18.35 14.04 5.13
C ARG A 187 -17.37 14.92 4.36
N ILE A 188 -16.08 14.58 4.36
CA ILE A 188 -15.03 15.32 3.63
C ILE A 188 -15.33 15.34 2.11
N LEU A 189 -15.93 14.26 1.60
CA LEU A 189 -16.25 14.11 0.19
C LEU A 189 -17.57 14.76 -0.23
N ARG A 190 -18.36 15.30 0.70
CA ARG A 190 -19.61 15.97 0.37
C ARG A 190 -19.33 17.43 0.01
N PRO A 191 -19.98 17.97 -1.02
CA PRO A 191 -19.90 19.40 -1.28
C PRO A 191 -20.45 20.14 -0.06
N ASP A 192 -19.80 21.23 0.34
CA ASP A 192 -20.36 22.09 1.39
C ASP A 192 -21.74 22.57 0.90
N PRO A 193 -22.79 22.53 1.75
CA PRO A 193 -24.05 23.14 1.38
C PRO A 193 -23.73 24.61 1.07
N ALA A 194 -23.98 25.02 -0.18
CA ALA A 194 -23.61 26.32 -0.74
C ALA A 194 -23.67 27.41 0.33
N SER A 195 -22.52 28.01 0.65
CA SER A 195 -22.53 29.21 1.48
C SER A 195 -23.38 30.26 0.75
N PRO A 196 -24.43 30.79 1.40
CA PRO A 196 -25.37 31.72 0.78
C PRO A 196 -24.72 33.04 0.35
#